data_AF-A0A392RQU6-F1
#
_entry.id   AF-A0A392RQU6-F1
#
_cell.length_a   1.000
_cell.length_b   1.000
_cell.length_c   1.000
_cell.angle_alpha   90.00
_cell.angle_beta   90.00
_cell.angle_gamma   90.00
#
_symmetry.space_group_name_H-M   'P 1'
#
loop_
_entity.id
_entity.type
_entity.pdbx_description
1 polymer ?
#
loop_
_entity_poly.entity_id
_entity_poly.type
_entity_poly.pdbx_seq_one_letter_code
_entity_poly.pdbx_strand_id
1 'polypeptide(L)'
;KVKNFVKFVLNKLKHGGGENEGHGGILGLVNNLAEGLLKHMLQIDDNEENENPVEPAEEAYATSTKRNIVDSGILLSGCQTDQTSADASPNGNSDEAYGAFSNAIQAIIAGKDVVTNRELILK
;
A
#
# COMPACT_ATOMS: atom_id res chain seq x y z
N LYS A 1 6.12 3.23 -2.57
CA LYS A 1 5.33 2.47 -3.58
C LYS A 1 4.60 3.39 -4.56
N VAL A 2 3.64 4.24 -4.16
CA VAL A 2 2.91 5.14 -5.09
C VAL A 2 3.84 6.08 -5.85
N LYS A 3 4.79 6.74 -5.19
CA LYS A 3 5.79 7.61 -5.86
C LYS A 3 6.62 6.85 -6.92
N ASN A 4 7.01 5.61 -6.64
CA ASN A 4 7.77 4.78 -7.57
C ASN A 4 6.91 4.33 -8.75
N PHE A 5 5.63 4.02 -8.49
CA PHE A 5 4.65 3.77 -9.55
C PHE A 5 4.48 5.00 -10.45
N VAL A 6 4.31 6.20 -9.89
CA VAL A 6 4.20 7.44 -10.66
C VAL A 6 5.46 7.69 -11.49
N LYS A 7 6.66 7.52 -10.91
CA LYS A 7 7.93 7.60 -11.67
C LYS A 7 7.99 6.57 -12.80
N PHE A 8 7.55 5.34 -12.56
CA PHE A 8 7.47 4.30 -13.59
C PHE A 8 6.53 4.70 -14.73
N VAL A 9 5.33 5.22 -14.41
CA VAL A 9 4.37 5.73 -15.41
C VAL A 9 4.97 6.88 -16.22
N LEU A 10 5.56 7.88 -15.55
CA LEU A 10 6.18 9.04 -16.18
C LEU A 10 7.34 8.63 -17.10
N ASN A 11 8.20 7.71 -16.66
CA ASN A 11 9.30 7.19 -17.48
C ASN A 11 8.79 6.44 -18.72
N LYS A 12 7.71 5.67 -18.60
CA LYS A 12 7.05 5.01 -19.74
C LYS A 12 6.44 6.02 -20.71
N LEU A 13 5.94 7.16 -20.23
CA LEU A 13 5.42 8.25 -21.06
C LEU A 13 6.55 9.06 -21.75
N LYS A 14 7.70 9.29 -21.09
CA LYS A 14 8.86 9.99 -21.68
C LYS A 14 9.50 9.21 -22.85
N HIS A 15 9.51 7.87 -22.78
CA HIS A 15 10.23 7.01 -23.72
C HIS A 15 9.32 6.28 -24.74
N GLY A 16 8.01 6.57 -24.76
CA GLY A 16 7.01 5.90 -25.59
C GLY A 16 6.66 6.67 -26.86
N GLY A 17 7.52 6.57 -27.88
CA GLY A 17 7.30 7.12 -29.21
C GLY A 17 7.89 6.22 -30.31
N GLY A 18 7.52 4.94 -30.30
CA GLY A 18 7.73 4.04 -31.44
C GLY A 18 6.50 4.10 -32.33
N GLU A 19 6.67 4.60 -33.56
CA GLU A 19 5.62 4.64 -34.57
C GLU A 19 5.13 3.21 -34.87
N ASN A 20 3.81 3.02 -34.85
CA ASN A 20 3.08 1.77 -35.07
C ASN A 20 2.98 0.84 -33.86
N GLU A 21 2.14 1.18 -32.89
CA GLU A 21 1.30 0.17 -32.22
C GLU A 21 0.16 0.88 -31.47
N GLY A 22 -1.05 0.34 -31.60
CA GLY A 22 -2.28 0.96 -31.12
C GLY A 22 -2.32 1.20 -29.61
N HIS A 23 -3.33 1.95 -29.19
CA HIS A 23 -3.77 2.13 -27.81
C HIS A 23 -3.79 0.80 -27.01
N GLY A 24 -2.65 0.35 -26.46
CA GLY A 24 -2.52 -1.00 -25.89
C GLY A 24 -1.60 -1.10 -24.68
N GLY A 25 -1.21 0.04 -24.09
CA GLY A 25 -0.36 0.10 -22.89
C GLY A 25 -1.02 0.85 -21.74
N ILE A 26 -0.21 1.41 -20.83
CA ILE A 26 -0.67 2.17 -19.66
C ILE A 26 -1.64 3.32 -20.01
N LEU A 27 -1.54 3.86 -21.23
CA LEU A 27 -2.48 4.84 -21.77
C LEU A 27 -3.93 4.32 -21.84
N GLY A 28 -4.15 3.02 -22.06
CA GLY A 28 -5.47 2.41 -22.02
C GLY A 28 -6.06 2.31 -20.60
N LEU A 29 -5.22 2.39 -19.57
CA LEU A 29 -5.63 2.40 -18.16
C LEU A 29 -5.77 3.83 -17.61
N VAL A 30 -5.23 4.82 -18.31
CA VAL A 30 -5.21 6.23 -17.89
C VAL A 30 -6.17 7.02 -18.77
N ASN A 31 -7.16 7.68 -18.16
CA ASN A 31 -8.10 8.52 -18.91
C ASN A 31 -7.37 9.69 -19.62
N ASN A 32 -7.89 10.13 -20.77
CA ASN A 32 -7.29 11.18 -21.62
C ASN A 32 -6.99 12.49 -20.87
N LEU A 33 -7.83 12.87 -19.89
CA LEU A 33 -7.59 14.05 -19.06
C LEU A 33 -6.38 13.86 -18.11
N ALA A 34 -6.25 12.67 -17.52
CA ALA A 34 -5.13 12.33 -16.66
C ALA A 34 -3.82 12.19 -17.45
N GLU A 35 -3.89 11.68 -18.67
CA GLU A 35 -2.76 11.66 -19.60
C GLU A 35 -2.25 13.07 -19.91
N GLY A 36 -3.16 14.00 -20.23
CA GLY A 36 -2.82 15.40 -20.51
C GLY A 36 -2.15 16.09 -19.32
N LEU A 37 -2.66 15.86 -18.11
CA LEU A 37 -2.06 16.39 -16.88
C LEU A 37 -0.66 15.82 -16.62
N LEU A 38 -0.47 14.50 -16.80
CA LEU A 38 0.83 13.87 -16.61
C LEU A 38 1.85 14.36 -17.65
N LYS A 39 1.45 14.53 -18.91
CA LYS A 39 2.32 15.11 -19.95
C LYS A 39 2.70 16.57 -19.65
N HIS A 40 1.79 17.35 -19.09
CA HIS A 40 2.09 18.72 -18.65
C HIS A 40 3.07 18.73 -17.48
N MET A 41 2.93 17.80 -16.52
CA MET A 41 3.89 17.63 -15.43
C MET A 41 5.28 17.26 -15.93
N LEU A 42 5.41 16.45 -16.98
CA LEU A 42 6.70 16.13 -17.61
C LEU A 42 7.41 17.38 -18.15
N GLN A 43 6.67 18.33 -18.71
CA GLN A 43 7.23 19.57 -19.28
C GLN A 43 7.70 20.56 -18.21
N ILE A 44 7.17 20.46 -16.99
CA ILE A 44 7.58 21.29 -15.84
C ILE A 44 8.88 20.74 -15.21
N ASP A 45 9.09 19.43 -15.29
CA ASP A 45 10.11 18.67 -14.55
C ASP A 45 11.48 18.56 -15.28
N ASP A 46 11.66 19.21 -16.43
CA ASP A 46 12.94 19.24 -17.18
C ASP A 46 14.03 20.10 -16.50
N ASN A 47 13.73 20.69 -15.33
CA ASN A 47 14.65 21.55 -14.57
C ASN A 47 15.25 20.91 -13.30
N GLU A 48 14.93 19.65 -12.96
CA GLU A 48 15.56 18.94 -11.82
C GLU A 48 16.19 17.60 -12.24
N GLU A 49 17.52 17.53 -12.14
CA GLU A 49 18.33 16.31 -12.27
C GLU A 49 17.83 15.23 -11.30
N ASN A 50 17.15 14.20 -11.82
CA ASN A 50 16.73 13.05 -11.03
C ASN A 50 17.87 12.01 -10.96
N GLU A 51 18.85 12.22 -10.07
CA GLU A 51 19.96 11.30 -9.76
C GLU A 51 19.54 10.06 -8.93
N ASN A 52 18.38 9.44 -9.17
CA ASN A 52 18.05 8.17 -8.52
C ASN A 52 17.88 7.06 -9.56
N PRO A 53 18.66 5.96 -9.47
CA PRO A 53 18.48 4.83 -10.35
C PRO A 53 17.05 4.31 -10.21
N VAL A 54 16.38 4.18 -11.36
CA VAL A 54 15.01 3.68 -11.44
C VAL A 54 15.02 2.26 -10.88
N GLU A 55 14.39 2.05 -9.72
CA GLU A 55 14.18 0.71 -9.17
C GLU A 55 13.53 -0.19 -10.24
N PRO A 56 13.84 -1.50 -10.27
CA PRO A 56 13.31 -2.41 -11.29
C PRO A 56 11.79 -2.27 -11.42
N ALA A 57 11.27 -2.29 -12.65
CA ALA A 57 9.84 -2.15 -12.95
C ALA A 57 8.95 -3.08 -12.09
N GLU A 58 9.49 -4.24 -11.72
CA GLU A 58 8.85 -5.24 -10.87
C GLU A 58 8.51 -4.72 -9.48
N GLU A 59 9.28 -3.79 -8.92
CA GLU A 59 9.00 -3.20 -7.59
C GLU A 59 7.83 -2.22 -7.61
N ALA A 60 7.49 -1.67 -8.79
CA ALA A 60 6.34 -0.79 -8.97
C ALA A 60 5.01 -1.56 -9.12
N TYR A 61 5.05 -2.88 -9.36
CA TYR A 61 3.84 -3.69 -9.49
C TYR A 61 3.07 -3.82 -8.17
N ALA A 62 1.74 -3.93 -8.28
CA ALA A 62 0.85 -4.00 -7.11
C ALA A 62 1.23 -5.14 -6.15
N THR A 63 1.75 -6.25 -6.67
CA THR A 63 2.11 -7.47 -5.93
C THR A 63 3.55 -7.52 -5.43
N SER A 64 4.39 -6.53 -5.75
CA SER A 64 5.76 -6.48 -5.26
C SER A 64 5.79 -6.45 -3.73
N THR A 65 6.28 -7.53 -3.13
CA THR A 65 6.32 -7.72 -1.69
C THR A 65 7.76 -7.74 -1.23
N LYS A 66 8.26 -6.60 -0.73
CA LYS A 66 9.50 -6.57 0.06
C LYS A 66 9.17 -7.22 1.42
N ARG A 67 9.48 -8.51 1.58
CA ARG A 67 9.36 -9.20 2.87
C ARG A 67 10.64 -8.96 3.68
N ASN A 68 10.65 -7.88 4.44
CA ASN A 68 11.64 -7.66 5.50
C ASN A 68 10.91 -7.66 6.85
N ILE A 69 10.63 -8.86 7.37
CA ILE A 69 10.38 -8.99 8.80
C ILE A 69 11.76 -9.06 9.43
N VAL A 70 12.10 -8.05 10.23
CA VAL A 70 13.37 -8.00 10.96
C VAL A 70 13.46 -9.20 11.92
N ASP A 71 14.66 -9.75 12.14
CA ASP A 71 14.88 -10.99 12.93
C ASP A 71 14.35 -10.94 14.38
N SER A 72 13.93 -9.78 14.88
CA SER A 72 13.30 -9.60 16.20
C SER A 72 11.91 -8.96 16.15
N GLY A 73 11.25 -8.97 14.98
CA GLY A 73 9.92 -8.41 14.78
C GLY A 73 8.83 -9.49 14.83
N ILE A 74 7.71 -9.19 15.48
CA ILE A 74 6.48 -9.98 15.38
C ILE A 74 5.35 -9.11 14.81
N LEU A 75 4.58 -9.68 13.89
CA LEU A 75 3.39 -9.06 13.32
C LEU A 75 2.15 -9.84 13.75
N LEU A 76 1.18 -9.14 14.32
CA LEU A 76 -0.12 -9.68 14.67
C LEU A 76 -1.17 -9.00 13.80
N SER A 77 -1.96 -9.79 13.05
CA SER A 77 -3.06 -9.29 12.22
C SER A 77 -4.40 -9.52 12.90
N GLY A 78 -5.35 -8.61 12.71
CA GLY A 78 -6.68 -8.71 13.31
C GLY A 78 -7.61 -9.73 12.64
N CYS A 79 -7.23 -10.28 11.49
CA CYS A 79 -7.94 -11.32 10.78
C CYS A 79 -6.99 -12.05 9.79
N GLN A 80 -7.47 -13.14 9.19
CA GLN A 80 -6.83 -13.75 8.03
C GLN A 80 -7.04 -12.91 6.76
N THR A 81 -6.25 -13.16 5.71
CA THR A 81 -6.26 -12.37 4.47
C THR A 81 -7.57 -12.46 3.68
N ASP A 82 -8.38 -13.48 3.95
CA ASP A 82 -9.69 -13.74 3.35
C ASP A 82 -10.86 -13.26 4.24
N GLN A 83 -10.56 -12.51 5.29
CA GLN A 83 -11.52 -12.01 6.28
C GLN A 83 -11.39 -10.49 6.48
N THR A 84 -12.39 -9.91 7.14
CA THR A 84 -12.44 -8.48 7.46
C THR A 84 -12.34 -8.29 8.97
N SER A 85 -11.42 -7.44 9.43
CA SER A 85 -11.42 -7.00 10.83
C SER A 85 -12.61 -6.06 11.09
N ALA A 86 -13.03 -5.92 12.34
CA ALA A 86 -14.26 -5.22 12.69
C ALA A 86 -14.02 -4.06 13.65
N ASP A 87 -14.72 -2.96 13.40
CA ASP A 87 -15.00 -1.92 14.39
C ASP A 87 -16.34 -2.22 15.05
N ALA A 88 -16.36 -2.29 16.38
CA ALA A 88 -17.55 -2.57 17.18
C ALA A 88 -18.00 -1.29 17.89
N SER A 89 -19.31 -1.06 17.92
CA SER A 89 -19.93 0.04 18.66
C SER A 89 -21.11 -0.54 19.45
N PRO A 90 -20.92 -0.85 20.75
CA PRO A 90 -21.95 -1.45 21.59
C PRO A 90 -23.24 -0.63 21.57
N ASN A 91 -24.35 -1.27 21.24
CA ASN A 91 -25.66 -0.61 21.12
C ASN A 91 -25.71 0.61 20.17
N GLY A 92 -24.74 0.72 19.25
CA GLY A 92 -24.60 1.88 18.37
C GLY A 92 -24.08 3.14 19.06
N ASN A 93 -23.55 3.04 20.29
CA ASN A 93 -22.92 4.14 20.98
C ASN A 93 -21.51 4.39 20.41
N SER A 94 -21.33 5.51 19.71
CA SER A 94 -20.04 5.88 19.12
C SER A 94 -18.97 6.15 20.18
N ASP A 95 -19.37 6.59 21.38
CA ASP A 95 -18.44 6.92 22.46
C ASP A 95 -17.80 5.68 23.09
N GLU A 96 -18.41 4.51 22.87
CA GLU A 96 -17.91 3.19 23.28
C GLU A 96 -17.35 2.38 22.10
N ALA A 97 -17.11 3.01 20.95
CA ALA A 97 -16.60 2.29 19.79
C ALA A 97 -15.14 1.83 19.98
N TYR A 98 -14.82 0.64 19.48
CA TYR A 98 -13.48 0.05 19.54
C TYR A 98 -13.18 -0.86 18.35
N GLY A 99 -11.91 -0.98 17.98
CA GLY A 99 -11.46 -2.03 17.08
C GLY A 99 -11.52 -3.39 17.79
N ALA A 100 -12.24 -4.37 17.23
CA ALA A 100 -12.52 -5.65 17.88
C ALA A 100 -11.24 -6.40 18.30
N PHE A 101 -10.24 -6.45 17.43
CA PHE A 101 -8.96 -7.10 17.71
C PHE A 101 -8.17 -6.39 18.82
N SER A 102 -8.08 -5.06 18.75
CA SER A 102 -7.37 -4.26 19.75
C SER A 102 -8.03 -4.36 21.13
N ASN A 103 -9.36 -4.37 21.19
CA ASN A 103 -10.09 -4.58 22.44
C ASN A 103 -9.90 -5.99 23.01
N ALA A 104 -9.88 -7.02 22.15
CA ALA A 104 -9.61 -8.40 22.58
C ALA A 104 -8.21 -8.52 23.23
N ILE A 105 -7.17 -7.92 22.63
CA ILE A 105 -5.83 -7.86 23.21
C ILE A 105 -5.85 -7.20 24.60
N GLN A 106 -6.51 -6.04 24.73
CA GLN A 106 -6.62 -5.34 26.01
C GLN A 106 -7.31 -6.18 27.07
N ALA A 107 -8.40 -6.87 26.72
CA ALA A 107 -9.14 -7.74 27.63
C ALA A 107 -8.29 -8.93 28.13
N ILE A 108 -7.46 -9.51 27.26
CA ILE A 108 -6.57 -10.64 27.63
C ILE A 108 -5.46 -10.16 28.59
N ILE A 109 -4.87 -9.00 28.32
CA ILE A 109 -3.78 -8.45 29.13
C ILE A 109 -4.29 -7.98 30.49
N ALA A 110 -5.48 -7.36 30.56
CA ALA A 110 -6.04 -6.87 31.82
C ALA A 110 -6.24 -7.98 32.87
N GLY A 111 -6.39 -9.24 32.44
CA GLY A 111 -6.56 -10.39 33.32
C GLY A 111 -5.28 -11.15 33.67
N LYS A 112 -4.09 -10.69 33.24
CA LYS A 112 -2.82 -11.43 33.37
C LYS A 112 -1.63 -10.53 33.62
N ASP A 113 -0.75 -10.98 34.52
CA ASP A 113 0.52 -10.30 34.81
C ASP A 113 1.59 -10.55 33.73
N VAL A 114 1.58 -11.76 33.14
CA VAL A 114 2.45 -12.15 32.02
C VAL A 114 1.64 -12.89 30.97
N VAL A 115 1.85 -12.54 29.70
CA VAL A 115 1.29 -13.26 28.54
C VAL A 115 2.34 -13.39 27.44
N THR A 116 2.45 -14.58 26.86
CA THR A 116 3.33 -14.80 25.71
C THR A 116 2.66 -14.36 24.40
N ASN A 117 3.44 -14.06 23.36
CA ASN A 117 2.93 -13.72 22.03
C ASN A 117 1.95 -14.77 21.48
N ARG A 118 2.25 -16.06 21.71
CA ARG A 118 1.40 -17.16 21.25
C ARG A 118 0.09 -17.25 22.03
N GLU A 119 0.13 -17.03 23.34
CA GLU A 119 -1.09 -17.01 24.15
C GLU A 119 -2.00 -15.84 23.81
N LEU A 120 -1.44 -14.68 23.45
CA LEU A 120 -2.20 -13.50 23.08
C LEU A 120 -3.07 -13.72 21.82
N ILE A 121 -2.63 -14.60 20.92
CA ILE A 121 -3.32 -14.87 19.64
C ILE A 121 -4.28 -16.07 19.72
N LEU A 122 -4.08 -16.97 20.68
CA LEU A 122 -4.93 -18.16 20.84
C LEU A 122 -6.09 -17.98 21.82
N LYS A 123 -6.07 -16.90 22.60
CA LYS A 123 -7.12 -16.53 23.55
C LYS A 123 -8.01 -15.46 22.94
#